data_AF-A0A3C1NP27-F1
#
_entry.id   AF-A0A3C1NP27-F1
#
_cell.length_a   1.000
_cell.length_b   1.000
_cell.length_c   1.000
_cell.angle_alpha   90.00
_cell.angle_beta   90.00
_cell.angle_gamma   90.00
#
_symmetry.space_group_name_H-M   'P 1'
#
loop_
_entity.id
_entity.type
_entity.pdbx_description
1 polymer ?
#
loop_
_entity_poly.entity_id
_entity_poly.type
_entity_poly.pdbx_seq_one_letter_code
_entity_poly.pdbx_strand_id
1 'polypeptide(L)' 'FSKNKAAYSYLDESIRKFPEGKKFITILNQTGYTNTYCKPLSLGICSIYCGEK' A
#
# COMPACT_ATOMS: atom_id res chain seq x y z
N PHE A 1 7.66 -21.29 -21.37
CA PHE A 1 6.79 -20.30 -20.71
C PHE A 1 6.23 -20.88 -19.44
N SER A 2 6.91 -20.68 -18.31
CA SER A 2 6.44 -21.14 -17.01
C SER A 2 5.20 -20.32 -16.63
N LYS A 3 4.02 -20.87 -16.93
CA LYS A 3 2.72 -20.32 -16.57
C LYS A 3 2.45 -20.62 -15.09
N ASN A 4 3.22 -20.02 -14.18
CA ASN A 4 2.89 -20.05 -12.76
C ASN A 4 1.67 -19.15 -12.50
N LYS A 5 0.51 -19.59 -12.98
CA LYS A 5 -0.79 -18.93 -12.87
C LYS A 5 -1.14 -18.64 -11.41
N ALA A 6 -0.67 -19.50 -10.49
CA ALA A 6 -0.82 -19.35 -9.04
C ALA A 6 -0.08 -18.13 -8.46
N ALA A 7 1.06 -17.72 -9.02
CA ALA A 7 1.84 -16.60 -8.49
C ALA A 7 1.13 -15.25 -8.68
N TYR A 8 0.39 -15.10 -9.80
CA TYR A 8 -0.42 -13.91 -10.05
C TYR A 8 -1.70 -13.88 -9.22
N SER A 9 -2.24 -15.04 -8.81
CA SER A 9 -3.41 -15.10 -7.92
C SER A 9 -3.11 -14.53 -6.53
N TYR A 10 -1.97 -14.88 -5.93
CA TYR A 10 -1.57 -14.30 -4.63
C TYR A 10 -1.31 -12.79 -4.72
N LEU A 11 -0.73 -12.33 -5.83
CA LEU A 11 -0.45 -10.92 -6.06
C LEU A 11 -1.75 -10.11 -6.17
N ASP A 12 -2.72 -10.56 -6.96
CA ASP A 12 -4.02 -9.88 -7.11
C ASP A 12 -4.78 -9.80 -5.77
N GLU A 13 -4.84 -10.91 -5.03
CA GLU A 13 -5.49 -10.91 -3.73
C GLU A 13 -4.81 -9.98 -2.72
N SER A 14 -3.48 -9.96 -2.71
CA SER A 14 -2.70 -9.13 -1.77
C SER A 14 -2.92 -7.63 -2.06
N ILE A 15 -2.93 -7.25 -3.34
CA ILE A 15 -3.18 -5.86 -3.75
C ILE A 15 -4.58 -5.42 -3.31
N ARG A 16 -5.60 -6.27 -3.50
CA ARG A 16 -6.99 -5.93 -3.14
C ARG A 16 -7.23 -5.83 -1.63
N LYS A 17 -6.45 -6.57 -0.83
CA LYS A 17 -6.52 -6.55 0.64
C LYS A 17 -5.70 -5.41 1.26
N PHE A 18 -4.74 -4.85 0.53
CA PHE A 18 -3.85 -3.83 1.07
C PHE A 18 -4.61 -2.50 1.30
N PRO A 19 -4.57 -1.94 2.52
CA PRO A 19 -5.15 -0.63 2.78
C PRO A 19 -4.30 0.45 2.09
N GLU A 20 -4.89 1.20 1.16
CA GLU A 20 -4.21 2.26 0.41
C GLU A 20 -4.73 3.67 0.75
N GLY A 21 -3.95 4.68 0.35
CA GLY A 21 -4.23 6.10 0.52
C GLY A 21 -4.47 6.46 1.98
N LYS A 22 -5.63 7.09 2.23
CA LYS A 22 -6.00 7.55 3.57
C LYS A 22 -6.16 6.40 4.56
N LYS A 23 -6.55 5.20 4.13
CA LYS A 23 -6.71 4.05 5.03
C LYS A 23 -5.38 3.66 5.66
N PHE A 24 -4.30 3.62 4.86
CA PHE A 24 -2.97 3.34 5.38
C PHE A 24 -2.47 4.44 6.31
N ILE A 25 -2.72 5.70 5.96
CA ILE A 25 -2.38 6.85 6.81
C ILE A 25 -3.08 6.76 8.17
N THR A 26 -4.37 6.37 8.22
CA THR A 26 -5.07 6.15 9.49
C THR A 26 -4.40 5.06 10.31
N ILE A 27 -3.99 3.95 9.70
CA ILE A 27 -3.27 2.87 10.40
C ILE A 27 -1.94 3.39 10.96
N LEU A 28 -1.16 4.14 10.17
CA LEU A 28 0.10 4.74 10.63
C LEU A 28 -0.12 5.63 11.87
N ASN A 29 -1.12 6.50 11.84
CA ASN A 29 -1.48 7.34 12.98
C ASN A 29 -1.90 6.52 14.20
N GLN A 30 -2.70 5.46 14.02
CA GLN A 30 -3.12 4.57 15.11
C GLN A 30 -1.94 3.80 15.72
N THR A 31 -0.92 3.50 14.92
CA THR A 31 0.32 2.83 15.39
C THR A 31 1.30 3.79 16.09
N GLY A 32 0.93 5.07 16.23
CA GLY A 32 1.69 6.08 16.94
C GLY A 32 2.73 6.82 16.10
N TYR A 33 2.65 6.73 14.77
CA TYR A 33 3.41 7.64 13.90
C TYR A 33 2.69 8.98 13.78
N THR A 34 3.46 10.05 13.66
CA THR A 34 3.03 11.44 13.47
C THR A 34 3.61 11.99 12.17
N ASN A 35 3.18 13.18 11.75
CA ASN A 35 3.57 13.77 10.46
C ASN A 35 3.41 12.82 9.26
N THR A 36 2.38 11.96 9.32
CA THR A 36 2.17 10.95 8.30
C THR A 36 1.65 11.58 7.01
N TYR A 37 2.24 11.23 5.87
CA TYR A 37 1.77 11.69 4.56
C TYR A 37 1.84 10.59 3.50
N CYS A 38 1.02 10.75 2.47
CA CYS A 38 0.99 9.89 1.29
C CYS A 38 1.31 10.73 0.05
N LYS A 39 2.27 10.28 -0.74
CA LYS A 39 2.65 10.87 -2.02
C LYS A 39 2.34 9.89 -3.14
N PRO A 40 1.25 10.09 -3.91
CA PRO A 40 0.97 9.30 -5.09
C PRO A 40 2.00 9.60 -6.19
N LEU A 41 2.38 8.56 -6.93
CA LEU A 41 3.30 8.60 -8.06
C LEU A 41 2.63 7.95 -9.27
N SER A 42 3.14 8.27 -10.47
CA SER A 42 2.68 7.68 -11.73
C SER A 42 1.15 7.68 -11.85
N LEU A 43 0.51 8.83 -11.55
CA LEU A 43 -0.94 9.01 -11.58
C LEU A 43 -1.74 8.03 -10.67
N GLY A 44 -1.13 7.57 -9.58
CA GLY A 44 -1.79 6.72 -8.59
C GLY A 44 -1.51 5.22 -8.75
N ILE A 45 -0.63 4.82 -9.68
CA ILE A 45 -0.20 3.42 -9.81
C ILE A 45 0.56 2.96 -8.55
N CYS A 46 1.34 3.85 -7.94
CA CYS A 46 2.02 3.58 -6.68
C CYS A 46 2.03 4.81 -5.78
N SER A 47 2.22 4.60 -4.48
CA SER A 47 2.24 5.67 -3.48
C SER A 47 3.33 5.44 -2.46
N ILE A 48 4.05 6.50 -2.09
CA ILE A 48 4.99 6.51 -0.97
C ILE A 48 4.24 6.96 0.28
N TYR A 49 4.35 6.20 1.36
CA TYR A 49 3.85 6.57 2.68
C TYR A 49 5.02 6.80 3.61
N CYS A 50 4.97 7.90 4.37
CA CYS A 50 6.02 8.26 5.31
C CYS A 50 5.38 8.78 6.61
N GLY A 51 6.11 8.67 7.72
CA GLY A 51 5.71 9.17 9.04
C GLY A 51 6.90 9.12 9.99
N GLU A 52 6.83 9.94 11.03
CA GLU A 52 7.85 10.08 12.07
C GLU A 52 7.32 9.47 13.37
N LYS A 53 8.15 8.75 14.13
CA LYS A 53 7.72 8.08 15.37
C LYS A 53 8.08 8.91 16.59
#